data_AF-A0A3L7NDD9-F1
#
_entry.id   AF-A0A3L7NDD9-F1
#
_cell.length_a   1.000
_cell.length_b   1.000
_cell.length_c   1.000
_cell.angle_alpha   90.00
_cell.angle_beta   90.00
_cell.angle_gamma   90.00
#
_symmetry.space_group_name_H-M   'P 1'
#
loop_
_entity.id
_entity.type
_entity.pdbx_description
1 polymer ?
#
loop_
_entity_poly.entity_id
_entity_poly.type
_entity_poly.pdbx_seq_one_letter_code
_entity_poly.pdbx_strand_id
1 'polypeptide(L)'
;MDEIGIDPVRLKALTVEGRKKIVDSLFAHAGEADAQQTLTDPKGYVAPPLDRIRANEPYLHNGNVPTLWHLMNSDDRPAVWRPVAPRMDEDKVGLTIEQASQIAVSSNDRVFGRSYFDTRKFGKSGDGHRFSDALSKSEKQEVLEYLKTF
;
A
#
# COMPACT_ATOMS: atom_id res chain seq x y z
N MET A 1 5.43 1.92 -14.90
CA MET A 1 5.78 1.08 -13.73
C MET A 1 7.27 1.10 -13.43
N ASP A 2 8.12 1.08 -14.45
CA ASP A 2 9.57 0.91 -14.29
C ASP A 2 10.25 2.03 -13.46
N GLU A 3 9.64 3.22 -13.42
CA GLU A 3 10.12 4.34 -12.61
C GLU A 3 9.64 4.33 -11.15
N ILE A 4 8.36 3.97 -10.90
CA ILE A 4 7.79 3.97 -9.53
C ILE A 4 8.19 2.70 -8.76
N GLY A 5 8.31 1.55 -9.45
CA GLY A 5 8.85 0.31 -8.86
C GLY A 5 7.96 -0.41 -7.84
N ILE A 6 6.70 -0.01 -7.66
CA ILE A 6 5.77 -0.68 -6.73
C ILE A 6 5.25 -2.00 -7.30
N ASP A 7 4.79 -2.91 -6.42
CA ASP A 7 4.38 -4.28 -6.77
C ASP A 7 3.46 -4.33 -8.01
N PRO A 8 3.84 -5.04 -9.08
CA PRO A 8 3.10 -5.02 -10.34
C PRO A 8 1.99 -6.08 -10.42
N VAL A 9 1.86 -6.96 -9.42
CA VAL A 9 0.99 -8.15 -9.50
C VAL A 9 -0.45 -7.74 -9.77
N ARG A 10 -1.00 -6.79 -9.00
CA ARG A 10 -2.39 -6.34 -9.19
C ARG A 10 -2.59 -5.67 -10.54
N LEU A 11 -1.63 -4.86 -11.01
CA LEU A 11 -1.70 -4.23 -12.32
C LEU A 11 -1.80 -5.27 -13.45
N LYS A 12 -0.97 -6.33 -13.37
CA LYS A 12 -0.83 -7.38 -14.39
C LYS A 12 -1.82 -8.54 -14.23
N ALA A 13 -2.62 -8.57 -13.16
CA ALA A 13 -3.50 -9.69 -12.83
C ALA A 13 -4.61 -9.94 -13.87
N LEU A 14 -5.04 -8.90 -14.60
CA LEU A 14 -6.05 -9.01 -15.65
C LEU A 14 -5.50 -8.54 -16.99
N THR A 15 -5.70 -9.37 -18.02
CA THR A 15 -5.41 -9.00 -19.41
C THR A 15 -6.34 -7.88 -19.88
N VAL A 16 -5.95 -7.17 -20.93
CA VAL A 16 -6.80 -6.15 -21.57
C VAL A 16 -8.13 -6.75 -22.02
N GLU A 17 -8.11 -7.95 -22.60
CA GLU A 17 -9.34 -8.67 -22.99
C GLU A 17 -10.21 -9.00 -21.78
N GLY A 18 -9.61 -9.48 -20.69
CA GLY A 18 -10.33 -9.76 -19.44
C GLY A 18 -10.97 -8.50 -18.85
N ARG A 19 -10.27 -7.36 -18.88
CA ARG A 19 -10.80 -6.06 -18.44
C ARG A 19 -11.97 -5.62 -19.33
N LYS A 20 -11.86 -5.74 -20.65
CA LYS A 20 -12.97 -5.42 -21.58
C LYS A 20 -14.23 -6.23 -21.27
N LYS A 21 -14.09 -7.54 -21.03
CA LYS A 21 -15.22 -8.40 -20.65
C LYS A 21 -15.91 -7.95 -19.36
N ILE A 22 -15.17 -7.41 -18.39
CA ILE A 22 -15.76 -6.85 -17.16
C ILE A 22 -16.49 -5.54 -17.46
N VAL A 23 -15.88 -4.66 -18.28
CA VAL A 23 -16.46 -3.37 -18.68
C VAL A 23 -17.76 -3.56 -19.47
N ASP A 24 -17.84 -4.60 -20.29
CA ASP A 24 -19.02 -4.91 -21.10
C ASP A 24 -20.07 -5.74 -20.31
N SER A 25 -19.83 -5.98 -19.01
CA SER A 25 -20.70 -6.78 -18.16
C SER A 25 -21.58 -5.94 -17.24
N LEU A 26 -22.60 -6.59 -16.67
CA LEU A 26 -23.46 -6.02 -15.62
C LEU A 26 -22.66 -5.48 -14.42
N PHE A 27 -21.48 -6.03 -14.11
CA PHE A 27 -20.65 -5.55 -12.99
C PHE A 27 -20.11 -4.13 -13.19
N ALA A 28 -20.06 -3.65 -14.43
CA ALA A 28 -19.69 -2.29 -14.77
C ALA A 28 -20.90 -1.43 -15.19
N HIS A 29 -22.12 -1.93 -14.96
CA HIS A 29 -23.36 -1.26 -15.38
C HIS A 29 -23.38 -0.96 -16.89
N ALA A 30 -22.85 -1.88 -17.71
CA ALA A 30 -22.69 -1.68 -19.14
C ALA A 30 -24.03 -1.35 -19.83
N GLY A 31 -24.11 -0.16 -20.43
CA GLY A 31 -25.32 0.33 -21.11
C GLY A 31 -26.32 1.05 -20.21
N GLU A 32 -26.04 1.20 -18.92
CA GLU A 32 -26.83 1.99 -17.97
C GLU A 32 -26.35 3.45 -17.94
N ALA A 33 -27.19 4.34 -17.40
CA ALA A 33 -26.92 5.79 -17.40
C ALA A 33 -25.72 6.19 -16.51
N ASP A 34 -25.37 5.35 -15.53
CA ASP A 34 -24.28 5.53 -14.59
C ASP A 34 -23.05 4.64 -14.90
N ALA A 35 -23.00 4.04 -16.10
CA ALA A 35 -21.86 3.25 -16.55
C ALA A 35 -20.55 4.04 -16.41
N GLN A 36 -19.58 3.50 -15.68
CA GLN A 36 -18.30 4.16 -15.45
C GLN A 36 -17.30 3.86 -16.56
N GLN A 37 -16.58 4.90 -17.02
CA GLN A 37 -15.44 4.71 -17.91
C GLN A 37 -14.32 3.96 -17.17
N THR A 38 -13.88 2.85 -17.75
CA THR A 38 -12.82 2.02 -17.19
C THR A 38 -11.64 1.97 -18.14
N LEU A 39 -10.44 2.27 -17.63
CA LEU A 39 -9.20 2.09 -18.36
C LEU A 39 -8.87 0.59 -18.47
N THR A 40 -8.98 0.04 -19.68
CA THR A 40 -8.77 -1.40 -19.94
C THR A 40 -7.31 -1.78 -20.12
N ASP A 41 -6.40 -0.82 -20.29
CA ASP A 41 -4.95 -1.03 -20.39
C ASP A 41 -4.18 -0.04 -19.50
N PRO A 42 -4.31 -0.14 -18.16
CA PRO A 42 -3.63 0.76 -17.24
C PRO A 42 -2.11 0.55 -17.26
N LYS A 43 -1.35 1.66 -17.18
CA LYS A 43 0.13 1.65 -17.19
C LYS A 43 0.75 1.80 -15.80
N GLY A 44 -0.07 1.92 -14.76
CA GLY A 44 0.36 2.10 -13.39
C GLY A 44 -0.81 2.22 -12.43
N TYR A 45 -0.49 2.68 -11.22
CA TYR A 45 -1.46 2.94 -10.17
C TYR A 45 -1.72 4.45 -10.07
N VAL A 46 -2.95 4.80 -9.71
CA VAL A 46 -3.33 6.18 -9.45
C VAL A 46 -2.68 6.63 -8.14
N ALA A 47 -2.13 7.85 -8.12
CA ALA A 47 -1.78 8.52 -6.87
C ALA A 47 -3.08 9.04 -6.23
N PRO A 48 -3.55 8.47 -5.11
CA PRO A 48 -4.79 8.91 -4.49
C PRO A 48 -4.62 10.32 -3.91
N PRO A 49 -5.71 11.08 -3.76
CA PRO A 49 -5.73 12.29 -2.96
C PRO A 49 -5.12 12.09 -1.57
N LEU A 50 -4.49 13.14 -1.03
CA LEU A 50 -3.85 13.12 0.29
C LEU A 50 -4.75 13.70 1.40
N ASP A 51 -6.01 14.04 1.10
CA ASP A 51 -6.96 14.42 2.14
C ASP A 51 -7.19 13.24 3.09
N ARG A 52 -7.17 13.51 4.40
CA ARG A 52 -7.33 12.50 5.45
C ARG A 52 -6.32 11.36 5.35
N ILE A 53 -5.13 11.62 4.81
CA ILE A 53 -4.08 10.60 4.62
C ILE A 53 -3.72 9.85 5.92
N ARG A 54 -3.89 10.50 7.07
CA ARG A 54 -3.66 9.94 8.40
C ARG A 54 -4.64 8.86 8.83
N ALA A 55 -5.74 8.68 8.11
CA ALA A 55 -6.75 7.65 8.37
C ALA A 55 -6.72 6.51 7.33
N ASN A 56 -5.75 6.56 6.41
CA ASN A 56 -5.62 5.65 5.27
C ASN A 56 -4.46 4.65 5.44
N GLU A 57 -3.95 4.45 6.66
CA GLU A 57 -2.99 3.41 6.95
C GLU A 57 -3.60 2.00 6.82
N PRO A 58 -2.83 0.99 6.37
CA PRO A 58 -1.48 1.07 5.82
C PRO A 58 -1.46 1.62 4.37
N TYR A 59 -0.32 2.18 3.97
CA TYR A 59 -0.12 2.89 2.71
C TYR A 59 0.24 1.97 1.53
N LEU A 60 0.12 2.55 0.32
CA LEU A 60 0.25 1.92 -1.00
C LEU A 60 -0.87 0.91 -1.32
N HIS A 61 -0.97 0.54 -2.60
CA HIS A 61 -2.10 -0.21 -3.15
C HIS A 61 -2.29 -1.63 -2.55
N ASN A 62 -1.25 -2.18 -1.92
CA ASN A 62 -1.23 -3.49 -1.28
C ASN A 62 -1.12 -3.42 0.26
N GLY A 63 -1.17 -2.21 0.84
CA GLY A 63 -1.16 -1.99 2.29
C GLY A 63 0.11 -2.53 2.98
N ASN A 64 1.26 -2.44 2.30
CA ASN A 64 2.53 -3.01 2.76
C ASN A 64 3.32 -2.07 3.68
N VAL A 65 3.08 -0.75 3.61
CA VAL A 65 3.83 0.28 4.32
C VAL A 65 3.01 0.75 5.53
N PRO A 66 3.46 0.50 6.78
CA PRO A 66 2.59 0.66 7.95
C PRO A 66 2.40 2.12 8.42
N THR A 67 3.31 3.03 8.08
CA THR A 67 3.25 4.44 8.51
C THR A 67 3.76 5.39 7.43
N LEU A 68 3.40 6.68 7.48
CA LEU A 68 3.94 7.69 6.55
C LEU A 68 5.45 7.84 6.70
N TRP A 69 5.98 7.70 7.91
CA TRP A 69 7.43 7.66 8.11
C TRP A 69 8.10 6.56 7.25
N HIS A 70 7.56 5.34 7.25
CA HIS A 70 8.08 4.24 6.41
C HIS A 70 7.81 4.46 4.91
N LEU A 71 6.79 5.23 4.53
CA LEU A 71 6.55 5.60 3.14
C LEU A 71 7.68 6.48 2.62
N MET A 72 8.11 7.44 3.43
CA MET A 72 9.17 8.41 3.10
C MET A 72 10.59 7.91 3.38
N ASN A 73 10.75 6.85 4.19
CA ASN A 73 12.02 6.22 4.52
C ASN A 73 12.00 4.77 4.04
N SER A 74 12.23 4.57 2.74
CA SER A 74 12.00 3.27 2.11
C SER A 74 12.92 2.16 2.63
N ASP A 75 14.16 2.49 3.01
CA ASP A 75 15.12 1.54 3.58
C ASP A 75 14.77 1.08 5.00
N ASP A 76 13.95 1.86 5.71
CA ASP A 76 13.47 1.52 7.06
C ASP A 76 12.18 0.68 7.04
N ARG A 77 11.64 0.33 5.85
CA ARG A 77 10.38 -0.41 5.75
C ARG A 77 10.51 -1.81 6.37
N PRO A 78 9.63 -2.18 7.31
CA PRO A 78 9.70 -3.50 7.94
C PRO A 78 9.29 -4.59 6.95
N ALA A 79 10.13 -5.62 6.81
CA ALA A 79 9.83 -6.74 5.91
C ALA A 79 8.69 -7.63 6.44
N VAL A 80 8.63 -7.82 7.76
CA VAL A 80 7.59 -8.59 8.46
C VAL A 80 7.13 -7.80 9.67
N TRP A 81 5.82 -7.55 9.77
CA TRP A 81 5.25 -6.74 10.84
C TRP A 81 3.79 -7.10 11.11
N ARG A 82 3.28 -6.73 12.29
CA ARG A 82 1.85 -6.78 12.61
C ARG A 82 1.42 -5.56 13.42
N PRO A 83 0.17 -5.09 13.32
CA PRO A 83 -0.37 -4.12 14.26
C PRO A 83 -0.46 -4.71 15.67
N VAL A 84 -0.14 -3.93 16.70
CA VAL A 84 -0.20 -4.37 18.11
C VAL A 84 -1.05 -3.50 19.02
N ALA A 85 -1.50 -2.35 18.53
CA ALA A 85 -2.42 -1.48 19.26
C ALA A 85 -3.45 -0.87 18.31
N PRO A 86 -4.65 -0.53 18.82
CA PRO A 86 -5.67 0.18 18.05
C PRO A 86 -5.38 1.67 17.90
N ARG A 87 -4.39 2.21 18.63
CA ARG A 87 -4.00 3.62 18.56
C ARG A 87 -2.94 3.83 17.47
N MET A 88 -3.04 4.96 16.80
CA MET A 88 -2.05 5.44 15.83
C MET A 88 -0.73 5.77 16.55
N ASP A 89 0.38 5.46 15.90
CA ASP A 89 1.70 6.01 16.23
C ASP A 89 1.74 7.45 15.68
N GLU A 90 1.59 8.44 16.56
CA GLU A 90 1.54 9.87 16.19
C GLU A 90 2.87 10.40 15.66
N ASP A 91 4.00 9.79 16.07
CA ASP A 91 5.34 10.22 15.65
C ASP A 91 5.62 9.77 14.23
N LYS A 92 5.20 8.54 13.87
CA LYS A 92 5.40 7.98 12.53
C LYS A 92 4.20 8.14 11.61
N VAL A 93 3.06 8.53 12.17
CA VAL A 93 1.74 8.68 11.53
C VAL A 93 1.30 7.40 10.81
N GLY A 94 0.69 6.50 11.58
CA GLY A 94 0.10 5.25 11.07
C GLY A 94 0.03 4.17 12.13
N LEU A 95 0.17 2.91 11.74
CA LEU A 95 -0.01 1.79 12.65
C LEU A 95 1.10 1.70 13.72
N THR A 96 0.69 1.47 14.97
CA THR A 96 1.60 0.95 16.00
C THR A 96 1.88 -0.52 15.70
N ILE A 97 3.13 -0.84 15.35
CA ILE A 97 3.53 -2.17 14.89
C ILE A 97 4.59 -2.85 15.76
N GLU A 98 4.59 -4.18 15.71
CA GLU A 98 5.72 -5.02 16.08
C GLU A 98 6.37 -5.54 14.80
N GLN A 99 7.70 -5.39 14.68
CA GLN A 99 8.50 -5.95 13.59
C GLN A 99 9.10 -7.29 14.01
N ALA A 100 9.16 -8.23 13.06
CA ALA A 100 9.83 -9.52 13.24
C ALA A 100 10.82 -9.78 12.10
N SER A 101 11.80 -10.66 12.32
CA SER A 101 12.67 -11.17 11.23
C SER A 101 11.96 -12.24 10.40
N GLN A 102 11.08 -13.02 11.05
CA GLN A 102 10.28 -14.07 10.46
C GLN A 102 9.02 -14.29 11.31
N ILE A 103 7.97 -14.80 10.67
CA ILE A 103 6.78 -15.24 11.40
C ILE A 103 7.19 -16.47 12.21
N ALA A 104 7.03 -16.41 13.53
CA ALA A 104 7.36 -17.54 14.40
C ALA A 104 6.60 -18.79 13.91
N VAL A 105 7.36 -19.80 13.51
CA VAL A 105 6.83 -21.09 13.01
C VAL A 105 6.29 -21.94 14.17
N SER A 106 6.39 -21.46 15.40
CA SER A 106 5.91 -22.18 16.57
C SER A 106 4.40 -22.18 16.65
N SER A 107 3.84 -23.38 16.44
CA SER A 107 2.45 -23.83 16.63
C SER A 107 1.52 -23.67 15.44
N ASN A 108 0.59 -24.63 15.30
CA ASN A 108 -0.50 -24.72 14.31
C ASN A 108 -1.47 -23.52 14.31
N ASP A 109 -1.10 -22.38 14.90
CA ASP A 109 -1.90 -21.19 14.98
C ASP A 109 -1.80 -20.38 13.68
N ARG A 110 -2.60 -20.82 12.70
CA ARG A 110 -2.77 -20.12 11.42
C ARG A 110 -3.35 -18.71 11.61
N VAL A 111 -4.07 -18.45 12.70
CA VAL A 111 -4.64 -17.13 13.00
C VAL A 111 -3.51 -16.18 13.39
N PHE A 112 -2.65 -16.62 14.31
CA PHE A 112 -1.45 -15.87 14.69
C PHE A 112 -0.56 -15.57 13.48
N GLY A 113 -0.27 -16.57 12.65
CA GLY A 113 0.53 -16.36 11.43
C GLY A 113 -0.11 -15.42 10.40
N ARG A 114 -1.44 -15.32 10.36
CA ARG A 114 -2.18 -14.37 9.49
C ARG A 114 -2.21 -12.95 10.04
N SER A 115 -1.92 -12.75 11.33
CA SER A 115 -1.81 -11.41 11.91
C SER A 115 -0.58 -10.64 11.39
N TYR A 116 0.42 -11.36 10.88
CA TYR A 116 1.62 -10.76 10.28
C TYR A 116 1.44 -10.48 8.79
N PHE A 117 1.83 -9.27 8.40
CA PHE A 117 2.15 -8.94 7.02
C PHE A 117 3.59 -9.36 6.72
N ASP A 118 3.82 -9.95 5.54
CA ASP A 118 5.14 -10.37 5.08
C ASP A 118 5.30 -9.91 3.62
N THR A 119 6.18 -8.93 3.42
CA THR A 119 6.44 -8.28 2.14
C THR A 119 7.14 -9.19 1.13
N ARG A 120 7.73 -10.29 1.59
CA ARG A 120 8.45 -11.26 0.74
C ARG A 120 7.50 -12.20 -0.01
N LYS A 121 6.20 -12.17 0.33
CA LYS A 121 5.17 -12.97 -0.33
C LYS A 121 4.73 -12.34 -1.65
N PHE A 122 4.28 -13.18 -2.57
CA PHE A 122 3.79 -12.76 -3.88
C PHE A 122 2.69 -11.68 -3.77
N GLY A 123 2.83 -10.60 -4.53
CA GLY A 123 1.89 -9.46 -4.54
C GLY A 123 1.98 -8.52 -3.33
N LYS A 124 2.98 -8.73 -2.45
CA LYS A 124 3.16 -7.96 -1.21
C LYS A 124 4.49 -7.22 -1.16
N SER A 125 5.23 -7.11 -2.28
CA SER A 125 6.55 -6.46 -2.28
C SER A 125 6.48 -5.09 -1.59
N GLY A 126 7.49 -4.83 -0.74
CA GLY A 126 7.74 -3.58 -0.01
C GLY A 126 8.35 -2.47 -0.85
N ASP A 127 8.63 -2.73 -2.13
CA ASP A 127 9.48 -1.89 -2.99
C ASP A 127 8.72 -0.72 -3.62
N GLY A 128 9.50 0.15 -4.27
CA GLY A 128 9.00 1.28 -5.05
C GLY A 128 8.65 2.50 -4.21
N HIS A 129 8.15 3.54 -4.87
CA HIS A 129 7.85 4.83 -4.26
C HIS A 129 9.05 5.37 -3.47
N ARG A 130 10.20 5.47 -4.15
CA ARG A 130 11.50 5.83 -3.56
C ARG A 130 11.89 7.30 -3.75
N PHE A 131 11.03 8.11 -4.37
CA PHE A 131 11.31 9.52 -4.66
C PHE A 131 11.62 10.34 -3.39
N SER A 132 11.02 9.98 -2.25
CA SER A 132 11.29 10.62 -0.96
C SER A 132 12.69 10.31 -0.41
N ASP A 133 13.42 9.33 -0.95
CA ASP A 133 14.78 9.01 -0.50
C ASP A 133 15.77 10.14 -0.82
N ALA A 134 15.45 11.00 -1.81
CA ALA A 134 16.24 12.17 -2.14
C ALA A 134 16.15 13.28 -1.08
N LEU A 135 15.16 13.23 -0.20
CA LEU A 135 14.97 14.19 0.87
C LEU A 135 15.89 13.87 2.06
N SER A 136 16.43 14.91 2.67
CA SER A 136 17.10 14.80 3.97
C SER A 136 16.12 14.42 5.07
N LYS A 137 16.64 13.95 6.21
CA LYS A 137 15.82 13.61 7.37
C LYS A 137 14.95 14.79 7.85
N SER A 138 15.50 16.01 7.84
CA SER A 138 14.76 17.22 8.25
C SER A 138 13.61 17.52 7.29
N GLU A 139 13.86 17.45 5.98
CA GLU A 139 12.81 17.68 4.98
C GLU A 139 11.69 16.62 5.09
N LYS A 140 12.04 15.35 5.36
CA LYS A 140 11.02 14.31 5.61
C LYS A 140 10.18 14.60 6.85
N GLN A 141 10.77 15.18 7.90
CA GLN A 141 10.04 15.58 9.10
C GLN A 141 9.09 16.75 8.81
N GLU A 142 9.55 17.75 8.06
CA GLU A 142 8.70 18.88 7.64
C GLU A 142 7.53 18.43 6.78
N VAL A 143 7.76 17.53 5.82
CA VAL A 143 6.69 16.93 5.02
C VAL A 143 5.74 16.13 5.91
N LEU A 144 6.23 15.37 6.88
CA LEU A 144 5.38 14.63 7.81
C LEU A 144 4.48 15.57 8.61
N GLU A 145 5.03 16.66 9.16
CA GLU A 145 4.26 17.66 9.90
C GLU A 145 3.23 18.36 9.02
N TYR A 146 3.57 18.66 7.76
CA TYR A 146 2.61 19.18 6.80
C TYR A 146 1.48 18.17 6.52
N LEU A 147 1.79 16.90 6.34
CA LEU A 147 0.77 15.85 6.13
C LEU A 147 -0.14 15.67 7.36
N LYS A 148 0.30 16.06 8.56
CA LYS A 148 -0.55 16.12 9.76
C LYS A 148 -1.60 17.23 9.73
N THR A 149 -1.59 18.13 8.75
CA THR A 149 -2.65 19.15 8.65
C THR A 149 -3.89 18.66 7.88
N PHE A 150 -3.82 17.48 7.24
CA PHE A 150 -4.91 16.84 6.50
C PHE A 150 -5.58 15.70 7.29
#